data_AF-A0A173RTG3-F1
#
_entry.id   AF-A0A173RTG3-F1
#
_cell.length_a   1.000
_cell.length_b   1.000
_cell.length_c   1.000
_cell.angle_alpha   90.00
_cell.angle_beta   90.00
_cell.angle_gamma   90.00
#
_symmetry.space_group_name_H-M   'P 1'
#
loop_
_entity.id
_entity.type
_entity.pdbx_description
1 polymer ?
#
loop_
_entity_poly.entity_id
_entity_poly.type
_entity_poly.pdbx_seq_one_letter_code
_entity_poly.pdbx_strand_id
1 'polypeptide(L)'
;MKKKFLCVALSAMMLLPAVPIHAKQNTTINKTFITLPKKNSYTLKIKGTKKKVKWSSSKKKVVAVTKSGKVIAKKSGTAYITAKVNGQTLKCEVSVRSHKSITNKLWDAYDWQCEDIWNNGYCDIYHYIEDGTDSCGNKLNIDKTISDLNKNYKKRNSWNKFVYSVQGKHYSKFKKTWEKLDAETVRLKNILDKNGTPTPKSNYYFPYQKYSNYIWKLFDNVSNLQ
;
A
#
# COMPACT_ATOMS: atom_id res chain seq x y z
N MET A 1 75.28 -25.46 37.62
CA MET A 1 74.34 -25.10 36.53
C MET A 1 72.91 -25.01 37.08
N LYS A 2 72.32 -23.81 36.95
CA LYS A 2 70.88 -23.43 36.86
C LYS A 2 69.92 -23.86 37.99
N LYS A 3 69.65 -22.94 38.94
CA LYS A 3 68.43 -22.88 39.75
C LYS A 3 67.26 -22.42 38.86
N LYS A 4 66.18 -23.20 38.76
CA LYS A 4 64.95 -22.81 38.07
C LYS A 4 64.04 -22.08 39.07
N PHE A 5 63.80 -20.80 38.83
CA PHE A 5 62.75 -20.03 39.51
C PHE A 5 61.40 -20.36 38.88
N LEU A 6 60.45 -20.80 39.69
CA LEU A 6 59.05 -21.01 39.32
C LEU A 6 58.33 -19.65 39.45
N CYS A 7 57.88 -19.07 38.34
CA CYS A 7 57.14 -17.81 38.32
C CYS A 7 55.63 -18.13 38.29
N VAL A 8 54.95 -17.98 39.42
CA VAL A 8 53.49 -18.12 39.53
C VAL A 8 52.85 -16.79 39.18
N ALA A 9 52.34 -16.65 37.96
CA ALA A 9 51.55 -15.50 37.56
C ALA A 9 50.09 -15.67 38.03
N LEU A 10 49.70 -14.96 39.09
CA LEU A 10 48.28 -14.78 39.44
C LEU A 10 47.62 -13.91 38.36
N SER A 11 46.82 -14.53 37.50
CA SER A 11 45.91 -13.80 36.60
C SER A 11 44.70 -13.32 37.41
N ALA A 12 44.72 -12.05 37.84
CA ALA A 12 43.52 -11.37 38.32
C ALA A 12 42.53 -11.20 37.15
N MET A 13 41.53 -12.07 37.09
CA MET A 13 40.45 -12.02 36.10
C MET A 13 39.52 -10.86 36.47
N MET A 14 39.70 -9.69 35.85
CA MET A 14 38.79 -8.56 36.01
C MET A 14 37.41 -8.94 35.45
N LEU A 15 36.44 -9.18 36.34
CA LEU A 15 35.04 -9.34 35.98
C LEU A 15 34.49 -7.98 35.54
N LEU A 16 34.39 -7.77 34.22
CA LEU A 16 33.62 -6.66 33.68
C LEU A 16 32.13 -6.87 34.03
N PRO A 17 31.41 -5.84 34.52
CA PRO A 17 29.98 -5.96 34.75
C PRO A 17 29.29 -6.23 33.41
N ALA A 18 28.53 -7.33 33.34
CA ALA A 18 27.76 -7.68 32.16
C ALA A 18 26.79 -6.55 31.83
N VAL A 19 27.06 -5.83 30.74
CA VAL A 19 26.13 -4.82 30.23
C VAL A 19 24.89 -5.57 29.76
N PRO A 20 23.68 -5.30 30.29
CA PRO A 20 22.49 -6.02 29.86
C PRO A 20 22.23 -5.73 28.39
N ILE A 21 22.49 -6.72 27.54
CA ILE A 21 22.18 -6.71 26.11
C ILE A 21 20.66 -6.71 25.99
N HIS A 22 20.06 -5.53 25.92
CA HIS A 22 18.64 -5.41 25.64
C HIS A 22 18.42 -5.81 24.18
N ALA A 23 17.89 -7.01 23.96
CA ALA A 23 17.48 -7.47 22.64
C ALA A 23 16.62 -6.38 21.97
N LYS A 24 16.98 -6.02 20.73
CA LYS A 24 16.30 -5.00 19.92
C LYS A 24 14.83 -5.41 19.73
N GLN A 25 13.93 -4.87 20.56
CA GLN A 25 12.51 -5.16 20.44
C GLN A 25 11.98 -4.54 19.14
N ASN A 26 11.58 -5.38 18.19
CA ASN A 26 10.91 -4.98 16.94
C ASN A 26 9.46 -4.54 17.22
N THR A 27 9.33 -3.38 17.86
CA THR A 27 8.04 -2.76 18.15
C THR A 27 7.54 -2.07 16.87
N THR A 28 6.35 -2.43 16.40
CA THR A 28 5.78 -1.87 15.16
C THR A 28 4.38 -1.32 15.37
N ILE A 29 3.99 -0.35 14.56
CA ILE A 29 2.62 0.16 14.49
C ILE A 29 1.88 -0.52 13.34
N ASN A 30 0.63 -0.89 13.55
CA ASN A 30 -0.15 -1.62 12.53
C ASN A 30 -0.41 -0.82 11.25
N LYS A 31 -0.37 0.52 11.30
CA LYS A 31 -0.51 1.42 10.15
C LYS A 31 0.33 2.67 10.34
N THR A 32 1.02 3.09 9.27
CA THR A 32 1.78 4.34 9.21
C THR A 32 1.06 5.44 8.45
N PHE A 33 0.03 5.11 7.68
CA PHE A 33 -0.85 6.06 6.99
C PHE A 33 -2.29 5.53 6.93
N ILE A 34 -3.27 6.35 7.29
CA ILE A 34 -4.70 6.07 7.14
C ILE A 34 -5.47 7.31 6.65
N THR A 35 -6.52 7.07 5.87
CA THR A 35 -7.54 8.05 5.51
C THR A 35 -8.82 7.71 6.28
N LEU A 36 -9.35 8.67 7.04
CA LEU A 36 -10.57 8.52 7.84
C LEU A 36 -11.65 9.49 7.37
N PRO A 37 -12.90 9.03 7.19
CA PRO A 37 -14.03 9.93 7.11
C PRO A 37 -14.19 10.73 8.41
N LYS A 38 -14.65 11.99 8.31
CA LYS A 38 -15.00 12.82 9.47
C LYS A 38 -15.99 12.06 10.37
N LYS A 39 -15.84 12.20 11.70
CA LYS A 39 -16.60 11.51 12.76
C LYS A 39 -16.33 10.00 12.89
N ASN A 40 -15.56 9.39 11.99
CA ASN A 40 -15.18 7.98 12.13
C ASN A 40 -13.95 7.82 13.03
N SER A 41 -13.67 6.57 13.40
CA SER A 41 -12.53 6.22 14.25
C SER A 41 -11.80 4.96 13.76
N TYR A 42 -10.55 4.83 14.17
CA TYR A 42 -9.72 3.66 13.93
C TYR A 42 -8.80 3.43 15.12
N THR A 43 -8.61 2.17 15.54
CA THR A 43 -7.69 1.86 16.65
C THR A 43 -6.32 1.47 16.11
N LEU A 44 -5.33 2.32 16.36
CA LEU A 44 -3.94 1.99 16.13
C LEU A 44 -3.48 0.99 17.20
N LYS A 45 -2.73 -0.01 16.77
CA LYS A 45 -2.20 -1.07 17.64
C LYS A 45 -0.70 -1.12 17.50
N ILE A 46 -0.02 -1.17 18.64
CA ILE A 46 1.41 -1.47 18.69
C ILE A 46 1.58 -2.98 18.87
N LYS A 47 2.41 -3.59 18.02
CA LYS A 47 2.78 -5.01 18.09
C LYS A 47 4.17 -5.15 18.70
N GLY A 48 4.46 -6.30 19.31
CA GLY A 48 5.78 -6.61 19.88
C GLY A 48 6.02 -6.08 21.29
N THR A 49 5.00 -5.55 21.98
CA THR A 49 5.11 -5.12 23.38
C THR A 49 3.76 -5.19 24.09
N LYS A 50 3.78 -5.45 25.40
CA LYS A 50 2.62 -5.33 26.31
C LYS A 50 2.68 -4.07 27.16
N LYS A 51 3.76 -3.28 27.05
CA LYS A 51 3.94 -2.07 27.87
C LYS A 51 2.93 -1.00 27.46
N LYS A 52 2.61 -0.13 28.43
CA LYS A 52 1.72 1.01 28.21
C LYS A 52 2.32 1.98 27.20
N VAL A 53 1.53 2.30 26.17
CA VAL A 53 1.92 3.22 25.09
C VAL A 53 1.44 4.63 25.43
N LYS A 54 2.33 5.62 25.27
CA LYS A 54 1.97 7.04 25.37
C LYS A 54 1.59 7.55 23.99
N TRP A 55 0.33 7.97 23.84
CA TRP A 55 -0.22 8.47 22.57
C TRP A 55 -0.32 10.00 22.56
N SER A 56 -0.04 10.62 21.42
CA SER A 56 -0.26 12.05 21.20
C SER A 56 -0.67 12.34 19.76
N SER A 57 -1.28 13.52 19.53
CA SER A 57 -1.66 14.02 18.21
C SER A 57 -1.01 15.38 17.97
N SER A 58 -0.49 15.60 16.77
CA SER A 58 0.07 16.90 16.37
C SER A 58 -1.00 17.98 16.17
N LYS A 59 -2.26 17.61 15.90
CA LYS A 59 -3.38 18.55 15.71
C LYS A 59 -4.67 18.01 16.35
N LYS A 60 -4.81 18.17 17.68
CA LYS A 60 -5.94 17.65 18.48
C LYS A 60 -7.34 18.09 18.03
N LYS A 61 -7.44 19.25 17.35
CA LYS A 61 -8.69 19.77 16.75
C LYS A 61 -9.08 19.04 15.45
N VAL A 62 -8.11 18.45 14.74
CA VAL A 62 -8.30 17.68 13.50
C VAL A 62 -8.49 16.20 13.83
N VAL A 63 -7.58 15.65 14.64
CA VAL A 63 -7.57 14.23 15.04
C VAL A 63 -7.23 14.12 16.52
N ALA A 64 -8.05 13.40 17.28
CA ALA A 64 -7.74 13.02 18.66
C ALA A 64 -7.33 11.55 18.75
N VAL A 65 -6.63 11.18 19.82
CA VAL A 65 -6.28 9.79 20.13
C VAL A 65 -6.50 9.54 21.62
N THR A 66 -7.13 8.43 21.97
CA THR A 66 -7.34 8.01 23.36
C THR A 66 -6.09 7.35 23.94
N LYS A 67 -6.09 7.11 25.27
CA LYS A 67 -5.04 6.32 25.94
C LYS A 67 -4.93 4.88 25.40
N SER A 68 -6.00 4.34 24.80
CA SER A 68 -6.04 3.02 24.18
C SER A 68 -5.68 3.00 22.69
N GLY A 69 -5.26 4.13 22.11
CA GLY A 69 -4.88 4.22 20.69
C GLY A 69 -6.07 4.36 19.72
N LYS A 70 -7.29 4.61 20.23
CA LYS A 70 -8.45 4.91 19.38
C LYS A 70 -8.31 6.32 18.81
N VAL A 71 -8.04 6.41 17.51
CA VAL A 71 -7.96 7.64 16.72
C VAL A 71 -9.35 8.08 16.32
N ILE A 72 -9.69 9.34 16.54
CA ILE A 72 -11.02 9.92 16.29
C ILE A 72 -10.86 11.11 15.35
N ALA A 73 -11.50 11.03 14.17
CA ALA A 73 -11.46 12.07 13.15
C ALA A 73 -12.49 13.18 13.45
N LYS A 74 -12.04 14.42 13.66
CA LYS A 74 -12.89 15.55 14.07
C LYS A 74 -13.17 16.54 12.96
N LYS A 75 -12.12 17.03 12.29
CA LYS A 75 -12.18 18.04 11.22
C LYS A 75 -11.31 17.60 10.05
N SER A 76 -11.70 17.96 8.83
CA SER A 76 -10.88 17.71 7.63
C SER A 76 -9.48 18.30 7.78
N GLY A 77 -8.49 17.59 7.26
CA GLY A 77 -7.07 17.97 7.35
C GLY A 77 -6.18 16.79 7.75
N THR A 78 -4.88 17.04 7.80
CA THR A 78 -3.87 16.02 8.11
C THR A 78 -3.22 16.26 9.46
N ALA A 79 -3.09 15.20 10.26
CA ALA A 79 -2.40 15.18 11.54
C ALA A 79 -1.55 13.92 11.70
N TYR A 80 -0.53 13.97 12.55
CA TYR A 80 0.27 12.81 12.92
C TYR A 80 -0.12 12.32 14.31
N ILE A 81 -0.39 11.03 14.43
CA ILE A 81 -0.51 10.33 15.71
C ILE A 81 0.84 9.71 16.05
N THR A 82 1.35 10.02 17.24
CA THR A 82 2.63 9.52 17.73
C THR A 82 2.39 8.55 18.88
N ALA A 83 3.06 7.40 18.82
CA ALA A 83 3.07 6.39 19.86
C ALA A 83 4.50 6.28 20.43
N LYS A 84 4.67 6.57 21.72
CA LYS A 84 5.95 6.41 22.43
C LYS A 84 5.88 5.21 23.37
N VAL A 85 6.78 4.26 23.20
CA VAL A 85 6.89 3.04 24.02
C VAL A 85 8.29 2.46 23.88
N ASN A 86 8.87 1.92 24.97
CA ASN A 86 10.22 1.32 24.95
C ASN A 86 11.33 2.24 24.38
N GLY A 87 11.26 3.55 24.65
CA GLY A 87 12.20 4.52 24.06
C GLY A 87 12.00 4.76 22.55
N GLN A 88 11.15 4.01 21.87
CA GLN A 88 10.85 4.15 20.45
C GLN A 88 9.71 5.15 20.21
N THR A 89 9.78 5.82 19.06
CA THR A 89 8.74 6.72 18.58
C THR A 89 8.20 6.20 17.25
N LEU A 90 6.95 5.77 17.24
CA LEU A 90 6.23 5.31 16.05
C LEU A 90 5.21 6.36 15.64
N LYS A 91 5.00 6.53 14.33
CA LYS A 91 4.08 7.55 13.80
C LYS A 91 3.08 6.94 12.81
N CYS A 92 1.87 7.49 12.84
CA CYS A 92 0.84 7.27 11.84
C CYS A 92 0.35 8.64 11.33
N GLU A 93 0.46 8.88 10.04
CA GLU A 93 -0.19 10.00 9.38
C GLU A 93 -1.68 9.70 9.19
N VAL A 94 -2.54 10.64 9.58
CA VAL A 94 -3.99 10.53 9.49
C VAL A 94 -4.52 11.67 8.62
N SER A 95 -5.10 11.32 7.46
CA SER A 95 -5.81 12.26 6.59
C SER A 95 -7.31 12.17 6.87
N VAL A 96 -7.92 13.24 7.37
CA VAL A 96 -9.36 13.33 7.58
C VAL A 96 -10.02 13.97 6.37
N ARG A 97 -11.03 13.30 5.81
CA ARG A 97 -11.77 13.74 4.62
C ARG A 97 -13.28 13.57 4.83
N SER A 98 -14.10 14.23 4.01
CA SER A 98 -15.53 13.92 3.93
C SER A 98 -15.74 12.59 3.20
N HIS A 99 -16.91 11.97 3.39
CA HIS A 99 -17.31 10.79 2.62
C HIS A 99 -17.26 11.08 1.11
N LYS A 100 -17.91 12.17 0.67
CA LYS A 100 -17.88 12.64 -0.72
C LYS A 100 -16.45 12.78 -1.28
N SER A 101 -15.53 13.41 -0.54
CA SER A 101 -14.15 13.56 -1.01
C SER A 101 -13.41 12.22 -1.14
N ILE A 102 -13.70 11.24 -0.27
CA ILE A 102 -13.13 9.90 -0.38
C ILE A 102 -13.74 9.18 -1.59
N THR A 103 -15.06 9.20 -1.74
CA THR A 103 -15.77 8.56 -2.85
C THR A 103 -15.29 9.11 -4.20
N ASN A 104 -15.17 10.44 -4.37
CA ASN A 104 -14.61 11.03 -5.60
C ASN A 104 -13.18 10.53 -5.89
N LYS A 105 -12.33 10.46 -4.87
CA LYS A 105 -10.97 9.92 -5.03
C LYS A 105 -10.92 8.43 -5.37
N LEU A 106 -11.95 7.66 -5.00
CA LEU A 106 -12.10 6.25 -5.39
C LEU A 106 -12.64 6.12 -6.81
N TRP A 107 -13.48 7.06 -7.26
CA TRP A 107 -13.82 7.23 -8.67
C TRP A 107 -12.59 7.52 -9.51
N ASP A 108 -11.76 8.50 -9.13
CA ASP A 108 -10.51 8.77 -9.86
C ASP A 108 -9.60 7.53 -9.99
N ALA A 109 -9.60 6.66 -8.96
CA ALA A 109 -8.83 5.42 -8.96
C ALA A 109 -9.44 4.36 -9.89
N TYR A 110 -10.77 4.28 -9.94
CA TYR A 110 -11.51 3.45 -10.90
C TYR A 110 -11.27 3.95 -12.33
N ASP A 111 -11.39 5.25 -12.58
CA ASP A 111 -11.18 5.86 -13.90
C ASP A 111 -9.77 5.58 -14.39
N TRP A 112 -8.76 5.66 -13.53
CA TRP A 112 -7.41 5.22 -13.87
C TRP A 112 -7.34 3.73 -14.25
N GLN A 113 -8.01 2.82 -13.54
CA GLN A 113 -8.02 1.41 -13.94
C GLN A 113 -8.78 1.16 -15.25
N CYS A 114 -9.86 1.90 -15.49
CA CYS A 114 -10.76 1.74 -16.63
C CYS A 114 -10.19 2.39 -17.90
N GLU A 115 -9.75 3.63 -17.83
CA GLU A 115 -9.29 4.39 -18.99
C GLU A 115 -7.80 4.13 -19.27
N ASP A 116 -6.96 4.43 -18.29
CA ASP A 116 -5.50 4.48 -18.45
C ASP A 116 -4.85 3.09 -18.56
N ILE A 117 -5.41 2.09 -17.87
CA ILE A 117 -4.85 0.72 -17.82
C ILE A 117 -5.62 -0.25 -18.72
N TRP A 118 -6.95 -0.18 -18.70
CA TRP A 118 -7.79 -1.10 -19.46
C TRP A 118 -8.02 -0.64 -20.89
N ASN A 119 -8.83 0.41 -21.10
CA ASN A 119 -9.25 0.85 -22.44
C ASN A 119 -8.03 1.17 -23.31
N ASN A 120 -7.21 2.13 -22.88
CA ASN A 120 -6.03 2.59 -23.64
C ASN A 120 -4.78 1.70 -23.43
N GLY A 121 -4.98 0.44 -23.02
CA GLY A 121 -3.92 -0.47 -22.60
C GLY A 121 -4.29 -1.91 -22.90
N TYR A 122 -4.65 -2.68 -21.86
CA TYR A 122 -4.87 -4.12 -22.01
C TYR A 122 -5.99 -4.51 -22.98
N CYS A 123 -7.03 -3.70 -23.11
CA CYS A 123 -8.12 -3.93 -24.05
C CYS A 123 -7.63 -3.79 -25.49
N ASP A 124 -7.03 -2.65 -25.84
CA ASP A 124 -6.45 -2.43 -27.17
C ASP A 124 -5.33 -3.43 -27.51
N ILE A 125 -4.49 -3.80 -26.53
CA ILE A 125 -3.45 -4.81 -26.73
C ILE A 125 -4.06 -6.17 -27.10
N TYR A 126 -5.15 -6.54 -26.45
CA TYR A 126 -5.86 -7.78 -26.77
C TYR A 126 -6.43 -7.75 -28.20
N HIS A 127 -7.13 -6.69 -28.59
CA HIS A 127 -7.64 -6.55 -29.96
C HIS A 127 -6.50 -6.55 -31.00
N TYR A 128 -5.38 -5.90 -30.68
CA TYR A 128 -4.21 -5.89 -31.55
C TYR A 128 -3.64 -7.29 -31.78
N ILE A 129 -3.59 -8.13 -30.74
CA ILE A 129 -3.16 -9.53 -30.87
C ILE A 129 -4.11 -10.30 -31.78
N GLU A 130 -5.42 -10.04 -31.74
CA GLU A 130 -6.41 -10.76 -32.54
C GLU A 130 -6.36 -10.40 -34.02
N ASP A 131 -6.35 -9.10 -34.34
CA ASP A 131 -6.52 -8.66 -35.73
C ASP A 131 -5.64 -7.47 -36.15
N GLY A 132 -4.88 -6.90 -35.21
CA GLY A 132 -3.99 -5.76 -35.45
C GLY A 132 -4.66 -4.40 -35.27
N THR A 133 -5.88 -4.35 -34.73
CA THR A 133 -6.64 -3.12 -34.48
C THR A 133 -6.73 -2.76 -33.00
N ASP A 134 -7.24 -1.57 -32.71
CA ASP A 134 -7.67 -1.17 -31.37
C ASP A 134 -9.07 -1.74 -31.06
N SER A 135 -9.57 -1.48 -29.86
CA SER A 135 -10.90 -1.93 -29.44
C SER A 135 -12.08 -1.32 -30.23
N CYS A 136 -11.82 -0.35 -31.10
CA CYS A 136 -12.79 0.28 -31.99
C CYS A 136 -12.59 -0.12 -33.47
N GLY A 137 -11.66 -1.04 -33.78
CA GLY A 137 -11.39 -1.52 -35.14
C GLY A 137 -10.44 -0.62 -35.96
N ASN A 138 -9.81 0.37 -35.35
CA ASN A 138 -8.84 1.24 -36.04
C ASN A 138 -7.44 0.66 -35.98
N LYS A 139 -6.56 1.07 -36.90
CA LYS A 139 -5.14 0.68 -36.88
C LYS A 139 -4.47 1.17 -35.58
N LEU A 140 -3.92 0.25 -34.79
CA LEU A 140 -3.24 0.57 -33.54
C LEU A 140 -1.73 0.76 -33.74
N ASN A 141 -1.16 1.74 -33.04
CA ASN A 141 0.29 1.83 -32.82
C ASN A 141 0.66 1.15 -31.50
N ILE A 142 1.02 -0.14 -31.57
CA ILE A 142 1.25 -0.98 -30.38
C ILE A 142 2.40 -0.47 -29.50
N ASP A 143 3.49 0.04 -30.09
CA ASP A 143 4.64 0.55 -29.33
C ASP A 143 4.26 1.79 -28.52
N LYS A 144 3.46 2.68 -29.12
CA LYS A 144 2.92 3.84 -28.41
C LYS A 144 1.99 3.40 -27.28
N THR A 145 1.08 2.45 -27.53
CA THR A 145 0.15 1.93 -26.51
C THR A 145 0.90 1.34 -25.33
N ILE A 146 1.93 0.51 -25.57
CA ILE A 146 2.77 -0.06 -24.49
C ILE A 146 3.55 1.02 -23.75
N SER A 147 4.08 2.03 -24.45
CA SER A 147 4.76 3.17 -23.84
C SER A 147 3.83 3.97 -22.91
N ASP A 148 2.61 4.29 -23.35
CA ASP A 148 1.63 5.02 -22.54
C ASP A 148 1.14 4.19 -21.35
N LEU A 149 0.87 2.90 -21.57
CA LEU A 149 0.56 1.96 -20.49
C LEU A 149 1.69 1.91 -19.45
N ASN A 150 2.95 1.84 -19.86
CA ASN A 150 4.12 1.87 -18.97
C ASN A 150 4.19 3.17 -18.16
N LYS A 151 3.90 4.31 -18.78
CA LYS A 151 3.84 5.61 -18.12
C LYS A 151 2.72 5.64 -17.08
N ASN A 152 1.53 5.18 -17.45
CA ASN A 152 0.36 5.15 -16.58
C ASN A 152 0.50 4.16 -15.43
N TYR A 153 1.13 3.01 -15.65
CA TYR A 153 1.40 1.99 -14.63
C TYR A 153 2.22 2.55 -13.46
N LYS A 154 3.10 3.54 -13.68
CA LYS A 154 3.88 4.20 -12.60
C LYS A 154 2.99 4.84 -11.53
N LYS A 155 1.75 5.21 -11.86
CA LYS A 155 0.77 5.79 -10.92
C LYS A 155 0.21 4.75 -9.92
N ARG A 156 0.32 3.45 -10.21
CA ARG A 156 -0.25 2.34 -9.41
C ARG A 156 0.05 2.42 -7.93
N ASN A 157 1.31 2.67 -7.56
CA ASN A 157 1.73 2.73 -6.15
C ASN A 157 1.01 3.86 -5.38
N SER A 158 0.76 5.00 -6.05
CA SER A 158 0.03 6.12 -5.46
C SER A 158 -1.44 5.75 -5.19
N TRP A 159 -2.09 5.12 -6.16
CA TRP A 159 -3.47 4.64 -6.01
C TRP A 159 -3.60 3.56 -4.94
N ASN A 160 -2.72 2.57 -4.95
CA ASN A 160 -2.68 1.54 -3.90
C ASN A 160 -2.49 2.15 -2.52
N LYS A 161 -1.55 3.10 -2.38
CA LYS A 161 -1.36 3.82 -1.11
C LYS A 161 -2.64 4.50 -0.66
N PHE A 162 -3.34 5.20 -1.55
CA PHE A 162 -4.60 5.84 -1.22
C PHE A 162 -5.71 4.84 -0.86
N VAL A 163 -6.05 3.90 -1.75
CA VAL A 163 -7.16 2.95 -1.58
C VAL A 163 -6.98 2.13 -0.30
N TYR A 164 -5.78 1.61 -0.04
CA TYR A 164 -5.52 0.83 1.18
C TYR A 164 -5.49 1.69 2.46
N SER A 165 -5.21 2.99 2.35
CA SER A 165 -5.30 3.92 3.49
C SER A 165 -6.72 4.14 3.99
N VAL A 166 -7.75 4.03 3.13
CA VAL A 166 -9.14 4.33 3.49
C VAL A 166 -9.67 3.33 4.51
N GLN A 167 -10.21 3.82 5.64
CA GLN A 167 -10.80 2.98 6.69
C GLN A 167 -12.33 3.13 6.75
N GLY A 168 -12.98 2.09 7.28
CA GLY A 168 -14.43 2.01 7.45
C GLY A 168 -15.03 0.86 6.65
N LYS A 169 -16.03 0.19 7.23
CA LYS A 169 -16.70 -0.97 6.61
C LYS A 169 -17.40 -0.60 5.29
N HIS A 170 -17.88 0.64 5.18
CA HIS A 170 -18.51 1.19 3.98
C HIS A 170 -17.63 1.02 2.72
N TYR A 171 -16.31 1.18 2.83
CA TYR A 171 -15.38 1.05 1.70
C TYR A 171 -14.83 -0.37 1.48
N SER A 172 -15.25 -1.36 2.28
CA SER A 172 -14.61 -2.68 2.30
C SER A 172 -14.80 -3.48 1.01
N LYS A 173 -15.97 -3.39 0.37
CA LYS A 173 -16.23 -4.08 -0.89
C LYS A 173 -15.35 -3.57 -2.02
N PHE A 174 -15.28 -2.24 -2.20
CA PHE A 174 -14.37 -1.60 -3.16
C PHE A 174 -12.93 -2.07 -2.96
N LYS A 175 -12.40 -2.02 -1.73
CA LYS A 175 -11.01 -2.42 -1.43
C LYS A 175 -10.71 -3.88 -1.75
N LYS A 176 -11.66 -4.79 -1.48
CA LYS A 176 -11.51 -6.22 -1.78
C LYS A 176 -11.49 -6.47 -3.29
N THR A 177 -12.31 -5.76 -4.05
CA THR A 177 -12.31 -5.87 -5.52
C THR A 177 -11.06 -5.22 -6.11
N TRP A 178 -10.65 -4.06 -5.58
CA TRP A 178 -9.41 -3.39 -5.95
C TRP A 178 -8.19 -4.29 -5.82
N GLU A 179 -8.05 -5.01 -4.70
CA GLU A 179 -6.93 -5.95 -4.49
C GLU A 179 -6.86 -7.03 -5.57
N LYS A 180 -8.02 -7.57 -5.97
CA LYS A 180 -8.09 -8.58 -7.04
C LYS A 180 -7.77 -7.99 -8.40
N LEU A 181 -8.30 -6.80 -8.71
CA LEU A 181 -8.01 -6.11 -9.97
C LEU A 181 -6.53 -5.73 -10.07
N ASP A 182 -5.96 -5.18 -9.00
CA ASP A 182 -4.55 -4.80 -8.90
C ASP A 182 -3.60 -6.00 -9.10
N ALA A 183 -3.96 -7.17 -8.59
CA ALA A 183 -3.23 -8.40 -8.86
C ALA A 183 -3.24 -8.78 -10.35
N GLU A 184 -4.39 -8.63 -11.02
CA GLU A 184 -4.48 -8.83 -12.48
C GLU A 184 -3.74 -7.75 -13.26
N THR A 185 -3.74 -6.48 -12.81
CA THR A 185 -2.92 -5.39 -13.36
C THR A 185 -1.45 -5.78 -13.37
N VAL A 186 -0.93 -6.27 -12.24
CA VAL A 186 0.47 -6.74 -12.17
C VAL A 186 0.70 -7.95 -13.06
N ARG A 187 -0.23 -8.91 -13.07
CA ARG A 187 -0.08 -10.16 -13.83
C ARG A 187 0.02 -9.91 -15.33
N LEU A 188 -0.89 -9.10 -15.89
CA LEU A 188 -0.88 -8.76 -17.32
C LEU A 188 0.34 -7.92 -17.69
N LYS A 189 0.75 -6.99 -16.81
CA LYS A 189 1.99 -6.23 -17.00
C LYS A 189 3.22 -7.13 -17.09
N ASN A 190 3.34 -8.10 -16.18
CA ASN A 190 4.46 -9.03 -16.17
C ASN A 190 4.51 -9.92 -17.42
N ILE A 191 3.36 -10.26 -18.00
CA ILE A 191 3.30 -10.99 -19.27
C ILE A 191 3.91 -10.13 -20.40
N LEU A 192 3.51 -8.86 -20.51
CA LEU A 192 4.08 -7.93 -21.49
C LEU A 192 5.59 -7.74 -21.29
N ASP A 193 6.03 -7.56 -20.05
CA ASP A 193 7.45 -7.35 -19.75
C ASP A 193 8.31 -8.57 -20.06
N LYS A 194 7.75 -9.78 -19.90
CA LYS A 194 8.46 -11.04 -20.15
C LYS A 194 8.48 -11.39 -21.64
N ASN A 195 7.36 -11.20 -22.33
CA ASN A 195 7.17 -11.71 -23.69
C ASN A 195 7.45 -10.66 -24.77
N GLY A 196 7.62 -9.39 -24.41
CA GLY A 196 7.88 -8.29 -25.34
C GLY A 196 6.64 -7.82 -26.08
N THR A 197 6.85 -7.00 -27.11
CA THR A 197 5.77 -6.43 -27.93
C THR A 197 5.04 -7.55 -28.69
N PRO A 198 3.70 -7.67 -28.57
CA PRO A 198 2.93 -8.66 -29.32
C PRO A 198 2.91 -8.33 -30.81
N THR A 199 2.63 -9.33 -31.63
CA THR A 199 2.34 -9.17 -33.06
C THR A 199 0.88 -9.54 -33.36
N PRO A 200 0.27 -8.96 -34.40
CA PRO A 200 -1.10 -9.29 -34.80
C PRO A 200 -1.25 -10.74 -35.26
N LYS A 201 -2.44 -11.32 -35.04
CA LYS A 201 -2.81 -12.69 -35.43
C LYS A 201 -1.80 -13.73 -34.97
N SER A 202 -1.27 -13.55 -33.76
CA SER A 202 -0.24 -14.42 -33.17
C SER A 202 -0.81 -15.30 -32.06
N ASN A 203 -0.03 -16.29 -31.63
CA ASN A 203 -0.32 -17.11 -30.47
C ASN A 203 0.08 -16.44 -29.14
N TYR A 204 0.19 -15.11 -29.12
CA TYR A 204 0.61 -14.37 -27.94
C TYR A 204 -0.39 -14.55 -26.80
N TYR A 205 0.08 -15.14 -25.70
CA TYR A 205 -0.77 -15.44 -24.55
C TYR A 205 -1.08 -14.18 -23.72
N PHE A 206 -2.33 -13.72 -23.75
CA PHE A 206 -2.78 -12.55 -22.99
C PHE A 206 -4.18 -12.71 -22.38
N PRO A 207 -4.33 -13.45 -21.26
CA PRO A 207 -5.63 -13.82 -20.68
C PRO A 207 -6.24 -12.67 -19.87
N TYR A 208 -6.91 -11.74 -20.55
CA TYR A 208 -7.45 -10.50 -19.99
C TYR A 208 -8.81 -10.64 -19.29
N GLN A 209 -9.54 -11.74 -19.50
CA GLN A 209 -10.97 -11.85 -19.15
C GLN A 209 -11.22 -11.63 -17.66
N LYS A 210 -10.33 -12.15 -16.80
CA LYS A 210 -10.44 -11.97 -15.35
C LYS A 210 -10.25 -10.52 -14.92
N TYR A 211 -9.39 -9.78 -15.61
CA TYR A 211 -9.20 -8.35 -15.41
C TYR A 211 -10.50 -7.61 -15.72
N SER A 212 -11.05 -7.81 -16.92
CA SER A 212 -12.30 -7.19 -17.38
C SER A 212 -13.46 -7.41 -16.38
N ASN A 213 -13.64 -8.64 -15.90
CA ASN A 213 -14.66 -8.97 -14.89
C ASN A 213 -14.51 -8.16 -13.58
N TYR A 214 -13.27 -7.91 -13.13
CA TYR A 214 -13.06 -7.14 -11.91
C TYR A 214 -13.22 -5.64 -12.10
N ILE A 215 -13.02 -5.09 -13.30
CA ILE A 215 -13.31 -3.67 -13.57
C ILE A 215 -14.79 -3.40 -13.40
N TRP A 216 -15.66 -4.19 -14.03
CA TRP A 216 -17.11 -4.03 -13.92
C TRP A 216 -17.58 -4.14 -12.47
N LYS A 217 -17.04 -5.12 -11.74
CA LYS A 217 -17.31 -5.22 -10.31
C LYS A 217 -16.78 -4.02 -9.51
N LEU A 218 -15.67 -3.42 -9.91
CA LEU A 218 -15.12 -2.24 -9.23
C LEU A 218 -16.01 -1.01 -9.49
N PHE A 219 -16.52 -0.85 -10.71
CA PHE A 219 -17.54 0.14 -11.09
C PHE A 219 -18.76 0.03 -10.18
N ASP A 220 -19.36 -1.15 -10.07
CA ASP A 220 -20.52 -1.38 -9.19
C ASP A 220 -20.20 -0.98 -7.75
N ASN A 221 -19.02 -1.33 -7.26
CA ASN A 221 -18.64 -1.02 -5.89
C ASN A 221 -18.49 0.48 -5.66
N VAL A 222 -17.97 1.25 -6.61
CA VAL A 222 -17.78 2.70 -6.44
C VAL A 222 -19.08 3.48 -6.66
N SER A 223 -19.94 3.03 -7.57
CA SER A 223 -21.31 3.55 -7.75
C SER A 223 -22.15 3.40 -6.49
N ASN A 224 -21.96 2.31 -5.74
CA ASN A 224 -22.65 2.06 -4.46
C ASN A 224 -22.05 2.81 -3.25
N LEU A 225 -21.05 3.69 -3.44
CA LEU A 225 -20.51 4.55 -2.37
C LEU A 225 -21.12 5.96 -2.33
N GLN A 226 -22.12 6.22 -3.18
CA GLN A 226 -22.86 7.47 -3.21
C GLN A 226 -23.77 7.63 -1.98
#